data_AF-A0A6A6D9Z1-F1
#
_entry.id   AF-A0A6A6D9Z1-F1
#
_cell.length_a   1.000
_cell.length_b   1.000
_cell.length_c   1.000
_cell.angle_alpha   90.00
_cell.angle_beta   90.00
_cell.angle_gamma   90.00
#
_symmetry.space_group_name_H-M   'P 1'
#
loop_
_entity.id
_entity.type
_entity.pdbx_description
1 polymer ?
#
loop_
_entity_poly.entity_id
_entity_poly.type
_entity_poly.pdbx_seq_one_letter_code
_entity_poly.pdbx_strand_id
1 'polypeptide(L)'
;MHPLRVKRSSARVTPPGKSGDDFQLDPDEEALEAAKVSVYKEKRPRICFVCLGNENLPMKQRIYSFHASGDRNKRFKRKHLTYVKKGESIQCDLCQVNLDNKMLWQRHAYEVHGTVSLSAA
;
A
#
# COMPACT_ATOMS: atom_id res chain seq x y z
N MET A 1 60.70 -10.08 -3.78
CA MET A 1 60.46 -8.75 -4.36
C MET A 1 58.95 -8.55 -4.50
N HIS A 2 58.33 -7.89 -3.52
CA HIS A 2 56.89 -7.61 -3.52
C HIS A 2 56.66 -6.16 -3.97
N PRO A 3 55.85 -5.87 -5.00
CA PRO A 3 55.50 -4.50 -5.31
C PRO A 3 54.30 -4.05 -4.46
N LEU A 4 54.55 -3.04 -3.61
CA LEU A 4 53.54 -2.29 -2.87
C LEU A 4 52.68 -1.49 -3.87
N ARG A 5 51.38 -1.79 -3.93
CA ARG A 5 50.42 -1.06 -4.77
C ARG A 5 49.97 0.22 -4.07
N VAL A 6 50.49 1.36 -4.54
CA VAL A 6 50.14 2.71 -4.10
C VAL A 6 48.68 3.04 -4.45
N LYS A 7 47.96 3.57 -3.46
CA LYS A 7 46.53 3.94 -3.48
C LYS A 7 46.38 5.30 -4.17
N ARG A 8 45.80 5.36 -5.36
CA ARG A 8 45.44 6.63 -6.03
C ARG A 8 44.06 7.09 -5.55
N SER A 9 44.04 8.12 -4.72
CA SER A 9 42.86 8.91 -4.38
C SER A 9 42.42 9.73 -5.60
N SER A 10 41.22 9.46 -6.12
CA SER A 10 40.60 10.26 -7.18
C SER A 10 39.61 11.24 -6.52
N ALA A 11 40.05 12.48 -6.33
CA ALA A 11 39.19 13.57 -5.90
C ALA A 11 38.22 13.92 -7.05
N ARG A 12 36.92 13.69 -6.84
CA ARG A 12 35.88 14.12 -7.79
C ARG A 12 35.42 15.52 -7.41
N VAL A 13 35.95 16.52 -8.12
CA VAL A 13 35.41 17.89 -8.15
C VAL A 13 34.05 17.84 -8.82
N THR A 14 33.00 18.32 -8.15
CA THR A 14 31.67 18.48 -8.73
C THR A 14 31.39 19.98 -8.87
N PRO A 15 30.98 20.49 -10.05
CA PRO A 15 30.63 21.90 -10.21
C PRO A 15 29.20 22.18 -9.71
N PRO A 16 28.90 23.41 -9.26
CA PRO A 16 27.61 23.75 -8.66
C PRO A 16 26.59 24.24 -9.70
N GLY A 17 25.33 23.86 -9.47
CA GLY A 17 24.16 24.68 -9.78
C GLY A 17 23.59 24.56 -11.20
N LYS A 18 22.45 23.88 -11.33
CA LYS A 18 21.35 24.29 -12.20
C LYS A 18 20.03 24.02 -11.50
N SER A 19 19.38 25.10 -11.10
CA SER A 19 17.98 25.18 -10.73
C SER A 19 17.12 24.69 -11.89
N GLY A 20 16.48 23.54 -11.70
CA GLY A 20 15.36 23.06 -12.48
C GLY A 20 14.36 22.49 -11.49
N ASP A 21 13.14 22.97 -11.57
CA ASP A 21 11.90 22.43 -11.03
C ASP A 21 11.64 20.99 -11.52
N ASP A 22 12.58 20.09 -11.24
CA ASP A 22 12.37 18.65 -11.31
C ASP A 22 11.81 18.25 -9.95
N PHE A 23 10.49 18.33 -9.79
CA PHE A 23 9.82 17.62 -8.70
C PHE A 23 9.95 16.13 -9.00
N GLN A 24 11.13 15.58 -8.73
CA GLN A 24 11.35 14.15 -8.71
C GLN A 24 10.45 13.62 -7.59
N LEU A 25 9.21 13.24 -7.95
CA LEU A 25 8.28 12.62 -7.03
C LEU A 25 9.02 11.44 -6.40
N ASP A 26 8.97 11.39 -5.08
CA ASP A 26 9.60 10.33 -4.33
C ASP A 26 9.08 8.99 -4.89
N PRO A 27 9.94 8.02 -5.26
CA PRO A 27 9.50 6.77 -5.89
C PRO A 27 8.42 6.03 -5.08
N ASP A 28 8.45 6.27 -3.78
CA ASP A 28 7.50 5.81 -2.78
C ASP A 28 6.11 6.48 -2.94
N GLU A 29 6.05 7.77 -3.25
CA GLU A 29 4.80 8.49 -3.59
C GLU A 29 4.19 7.98 -4.90
N GLU A 30 4.99 7.79 -5.94
CA GLU A 30 4.53 7.23 -7.22
C GLU A 30 3.96 5.80 -7.03
N ALA A 31 4.66 4.97 -6.25
CA ALA A 31 4.20 3.62 -5.94
C ALA A 31 2.89 3.61 -5.13
N LEU A 32 2.71 4.58 -4.23
CA LEU A 32 1.49 4.74 -3.44
C LEU A 32 0.30 5.12 -4.34
N GLU A 33 0.50 6.07 -5.26
CA GLU A 33 -0.54 6.48 -6.20
C GLU A 33 -0.91 5.35 -7.17
N ALA A 34 0.08 4.63 -7.71
CA ALA A 34 -0.17 3.44 -8.52
C ALA A 34 -0.97 2.37 -7.76
N ALA A 35 -0.67 2.17 -6.46
CA ALA A 35 -1.42 1.25 -5.61
C ALA A 35 -2.87 1.70 -5.39
N LYS A 36 -3.13 3.00 -5.18
CA LYS A 36 -4.49 3.55 -5.08
C LYS A 36 -5.27 3.32 -6.37
N VAL A 37 -4.65 3.63 -7.51
CA VAL A 37 -5.25 3.40 -8.83
C VAL A 37 -5.61 1.94 -9.05
N SER A 38 -4.72 1.00 -8.70
CA SER A 38 -4.96 -0.45 -8.80
C SER A 38 -6.18 -0.89 -7.98
N VAL A 39 -6.32 -0.40 -6.74
CA VAL A 39 -7.41 -0.77 -5.83
C VAL A 39 -8.80 -0.34 -6.34
N TYR A 40 -8.88 0.73 -7.12
CA TYR A 40 -10.14 1.21 -7.70
C TYR A 40 -10.42 0.72 -9.11
N LYS A 41 -9.38 0.52 -9.95
CA LYS A 41 -9.57 0.16 -11.36
C LYS A 41 -9.63 -1.33 -11.62
N GLU A 42 -8.91 -2.14 -10.83
CA GLU A 42 -8.87 -3.58 -11.07
C GLU A 42 -10.11 -4.28 -10.51
N LYS A 43 -10.68 -5.22 -11.28
CA LYS A 43 -11.80 -6.05 -10.81
C LYS A 43 -11.43 -6.91 -9.59
N ARG A 44 -10.16 -7.30 -9.47
CA ARG A 44 -9.63 -8.11 -8.36
C ARG A 44 -8.24 -7.61 -7.96
N PRO A 45 -8.15 -6.47 -7.26
CA PRO A 45 -6.87 -5.88 -6.89
C PRO A 45 -6.01 -6.88 -6.10
N ARG A 46 -4.70 -6.81 -6.29
CA ARG A 46 -3.75 -7.63 -5.51
C ARG A 46 -3.30 -6.95 -4.23
N ILE A 47 -3.65 -5.68 -4.01
CA ILE A 47 -3.26 -4.89 -2.84
C ILE A 47 -4.41 -4.85 -1.83
N CYS A 48 -4.08 -4.88 -0.54
CA CYS A 48 -5.09 -4.75 0.53
C CYS A 48 -5.43 -3.28 0.75
N PHE A 49 -6.66 -2.88 0.40
CA PHE A 49 -7.12 -1.49 0.53
C PHE A 49 -7.04 -0.93 1.95
N VAL A 50 -7.26 -1.77 2.98
CA VAL A 50 -7.13 -1.37 4.39
C VAL A 50 -5.67 -1.08 4.75
N CYS A 51 -4.73 -1.91 4.31
CA CYS A 51 -3.30 -1.62 4.51
C CYS A 51 -2.88 -0.36 3.76
N LEU A 52 -3.40 -0.17 2.55
CA LEU A 52 -3.09 0.99 1.73
C LEU A 52 -3.56 2.30 2.37
N GLY A 53 -4.78 2.32 2.92
CA GLY A 53 -5.34 3.47 3.63
C GLY A 53 -4.71 3.75 5.00
N ASN A 54 -4.06 2.77 5.63
CA ASN A 54 -3.49 2.96 6.96
C ASN A 54 -2.13 3.67 6.92
N GLU A 55 -2.13 4.95 7.29
CA GLU A 55 -0.95 5.80 7.31
C GLU A 55 0.08 5.44 8.39
N ASN A 56 -0.32 4.70 9.42
CA ASN A 56 0.56 4.24 10.48
C ASN A 56 1.43 3.03 10.08
N LEU A 57 1.20 2.45 8.89
CA LEU A 57 1.99 1.33 8.39
C LEU A 57 3.17 1.82 7.55
N PRO A 58 4.34 1.14 7.60
CA PRO A 58 5.44 1.39 6.69
C PRO A 58 5.00 1.23 5.23
N MET A 59 5.54 2.05 4.33
CA MET A 59 5.12 2.08 2.93
C MET A 59 5.11 0.70 2.27
N LYS A 60 6.17 -0.10 2.48
CA LYS A 60 6.28 -1.49 1.98
C LYS A 60 5.10 -2.39 2.37
N GLN A 61 4.46 -2.14 3.52
CA GLN A 61 3.27 -2.89 3.95
C GLN A 61 1.99 -2.33 3.32
N ARG A 62 1.92 -1.00 3.12
CA ARG A 62 0.78 -0.31 2.50
C ARG A 62 0.58 -0.75 1.05
N ILE A 63 1.66 -0.76 0.27
CA ILE A 63 1.65 -1.10 -1.16
C ILE A 63 1.90 -2.59 -1.45
N TYR A 64 1.88 -3.45 -0.41
CA TYR A 64 2.17 -4.87 -0.57
C TYR A 64 1.18 -5.54 -1.54
N SER A 65 1.71 -5.97 -2.68
CA SER A 65 0.96 -6.72 -3.70
C SER A 65 1.10 -8.22 -3.44
N PHE A 66 -0.04 -8.91 -3.33
CA PHE A 66 -0.08 -10.35 -3.11
C PHE A 66 0.05 -11.13 -4.41
N HIS A 67 0.65 -12.31 -4.36
CA HIS A 67 0.73 -13.20 -5.53
C HIS A 67 -0.64 -13.64 -6.03
N ALA A 68 -1.55 -14.02 -5.12
CA ALA A 68 -2.91 -14.43 -5.45
C ALA A 68 -3.97 -13.54 -4.80
N SER A 69 -5.08 -13.29 -5.50
CA SER A 69 -6.22 -12.53 -4.95
C SER A 69 -6.83 -13.20 -3.71
N GLY A 70 -6.67 -14.52 -3.56
CA GLY A 70 -7.11 -15.28 -2.39
C GLY A 70 -6.34 -14.93 -1.11
N ASP A 71 -5.05 -14.60 -1.23
CA ASP A 71 -4.22 -14.26 -0.06
C ASP A 71 -4.61 -12.91 0.54
N ARG A 72 -4.94 -11.94 -0.32
CA ARG A 72 -5.50 -10.66 0.11
C ARG A 72 -6.80 -10.86 0.88
N ASN A 73 -7.66 -11.77 0.40
CA ASN A 73 -8.91 -12.10 1.07
C ASN A 73 -8.66 -12.68 2.48
N LYS A 74 -7.69 -13.58 2.58
CA LYS A 74 -7.25 -14.17 3.84
C LYS A 74 -6.68 -13.12 4.80
N ARG A 75 -5.86 -12.17 4.30
CA ARG A 75 -5.35 -11.05 5.11
C ARG A 75 -6.51 -10.19 5.61
N PHE A 76 -7.43 -9.80 4.73
CA PHE A 76 -8.59 -8.99 5.12
C PHE A 76 -9.39 -9.66 6.24
N LYS A 77 -9.78 -10.92 6.07
CA LYS A 77 -10.54 -11.66 7.09
C LYS A 77 -9.78 -11.76 8.41
N ARG A 78 -8.51 -12.18 8.37
CA ARG A 78 -7.72 -12.47 9.59
C ARG A 78 -7.21 -11.23 10.32
N LYS A 79 -6.86 -10.17 9.60
CA LYS A 79 -6.21 -8.98 10.18
C LYS A 79 -7.15 -7.80 10.37
N HIS A 80 -8.15 -7.66 9.52
CA HIS A 80 -9.03 -6.48 9.54
C HIS A 80 -10.46 -6.83 9.99
N LEU A 81 -10.94 -8.05 9.75
CA LEU A 81 -12.31 -8.43 10.09
C LEU A 81 -12.46 -9.20 11.41
N THR A 82 -11.41 -9.93 11.84
CA THR A 82 -11.44 -10.75 13.07
C THR A 82 -11.60 -9.90 14.33
N TYR A 83 -11.03 -8.70 14.35
CA TYR A 83 -11.02 -7.84 15.55
C TYR A 83 -12.22 -6.89 15.63
N VAL A 84 -13.00 -6.79 14.56
CA VAL A 84 -14.22 -5.98 14.51
C VAL A 84 -15.31 -6.64 15.34
N LYS A 85 -15.76 -5.94 16.38
CA LYS A 85 -16.85 -6.36 17.26
C LYS A 85 -18.20 -6.18 16.58
N LYS A 86 -19.21 -6.91 17.06
CA LYS A 86 -20.58 -6.76 16.57
C LYS A 86 -21.10 -5.37 16.97
N GLY A 87 -21.62 -4.62 16.00
CA GLY A 87 -22.12 -3.25 16.21
C GLY A 87 -21.03 -2.17 16.28
N GLU A 88 -19.77 -2.52 16.06
CA GLU A 88 -18.69 -1.54 15.94
C GLU A 88 -18.72 -0.88 14.56
N SER A 89 -18.69 0.46 14.56
CA SER A 89 -18.52 1.25 13.36
C SER A 89 -17.06 1.21 12.90
N ILE A 90 -16.84 1.08 11.60
CA ILE A 90 -15.52 0.95 11.00
C ILE A 90 -15.37 2.03 9.94
N GLN A 91 -14.25 2.76 9.98
CA GLN A 91 -13.91 3.72 8.94
C GLN A 91 -13.10 3.06 7.84
N CYS A 92 -13.41 3.38 6.58
CA CYS A 92 -12.54 3.11 5.46
C CYS A 92 -11.60 4.30 5.25
N ASP A 93 -10.36 4.21 5.69
CA ASP A 93 -9.39 5.33 5.55
C ASP A 93 -9.12 5.71 4.09
N LEU A 94 -9.28 4.75 3.16
CA LEU A 94 -9.06 5.00 1.73
C LEU A 94 -10.23 5.75 1.09
N CYS A 95 -11.48 5.44 1.47
CA CYS A 95 -12.69 6.05 0.93
C CYS A 95 -13.23 7.19 1.80
N GLN A 96 -12.71 7.36 3.02
CA GLN A 96 -13.16 8.30 4.04
C GLN A 96 -14.67 8.16 4.37
N VAL A 97 -15.16 6.91 4.42
CA VAL A 97 -16.56 6.59 4.78
C VAL A 97 -16.62 5.80 6.09
N ASN A 98 -17.61 6.12 6.91
CA ASN A 98 -17.94 5.38 8.12
C ASN A 98 -19.02 4.34 7.84
N LEU A 99 -18.82 3.13 8.35
CA LEU A 99 -19.70 1.99 8.13
C LEU A 99 -20.14 1.44 9.47
N ASP A 100 -21.44 1.49 9.74
CA ASP A 100 -22.00 1.29 11.08
C ASP A 100 -21.79 -0.11 11.66
N ASN A 101 -21.50 -1.09 10.81
CA ASN A 101 -21.29 -2.45 11.26
C ASN A 101 -20.44 -3.27 10.29
N LYS A 102 -20.02 -4.43 10.81
CA LYS A 102 -19.24 -5.44 10.11
C LYS A 102 -19.82 -5.89 8.76
N MET A 103 -21.14 -6.02 8.63
CA MET A 103 -21.76 -6.44 7.37
C MET A 103 -21.65 -5.35 6.29
N LEU A 104 -21.90 -4.10 6.66
CA LEU A 104 -21.70 -2.95 5.76
C LEU A 104 -20.24 -2.85 5.32
N TRP A 105 -19.31 -3.12 6.23
CA TRP A 105 -17.88 -3.15 5.91
C TRP A 105 -17.50 -4.24 4.90
N GLN A 106 -18.03 -5.45 5.08
CA GLN A 106 -17.79 -6.54 4.13
C GLN A 106 -18.41 -6.24 2.76
N ARG A 107 -19.61 -5.67 2.73
CA ARG A 107 -20.26 -5.25 1.47
C ARG A 107 -19.46 -4.16 0.77
N HIS A 108 -19.05 -3.12 1.49
CA HIS A 108 -18.19 -2.06 0.96
C HIS A 108 -16.87 -2.62 0.39
N ALA A 109 -16.21 -3.52 1.12
CA ALA A 109 -14.98 -4.17 0.66
C ALA A 109 -15.17 -4.94 -0.66
N TYR A 110 -16.36 -5.54 -0.85
CA TYR A 110 -16.70 -6.26 -2.07
C TYR A 110 -17.05 -5.34 -3.23
N GLU A 111 -17.99 -4.43 -3.02
CA GLU A 111 -18.54 -3.56 -4.07
C GLU A 111 -17.52 -2.52 -4.56
N VAL A 112 -16.73 -1.95 -3.64
CA VAL A 112 -15.80 -0.85 -3.97
C VAL A 112 -14.39 -1.36 -4.27
N HIS A 113 -13.95 -2.41 -3.58
CA HIS A 113 -12.55 -2.87 -3.64
C HIS A 113 -12.37 -4.32 -4.13
N GLY A 114 -13.45 -4.96 -4.59
CA GLY A 114 -13.43 -6.32 -5.13
C GLY A 114 -12.87 -7.37 -4.17
N THR A 115 -12.95 -7.13 -2.86
CA THR A 115 -12.41 -7.99 -1.78
C THR A 115 -13.56 -8.76 -1.12
N VAL A 116 -13.36 -10.03 -0.73
CA VAL A 116 -14.36 -10.97 -0.15
C VAL A 116 -15.59 -11.28 -1.01
N SER A 117 -15.88 -12.56 -1.24
CA SER A 117 -17.25 -12.99 -1.56
C SER A 117 -18.12 -12.80 -0.30
N LEU A 118 -19.31 -12.22 -0.46
CA LEU A 118 -20.33 -12.12 0.60
C LEU A 118 -20.64 -13.53 1.12
N SER A 119 -20.12 -13.90 2.29
CA SER A 119 -20.70 -15.02 3.02
C SER A 119 -21.95 -14.49 3.71
N ALA A 120 -23.13 -14.88 3.20
CA ALA A 120 -24.39 -14.68 3.89
C ALA A 120 -24.25 -15.20 5.34
N ALA A 121 -24.73 -14.40 6.29
CA ALA A 121 -24.81 -14.76 7.70
C ALA A 121 -25.73 -15.98 7.87
#